data_AF-A0A7C5Z3G6-F1
#
_entry.id   AF-A0A7C5Z3G6-F1
#
_cell.length_a   1.000
_cell.length_b   1.000
_cell.length_c   1.000
_cell.angle_alpha   90.00
_cell.angle_beta   90.00
_cell.angle_gamma   90.00
#
_symmetry.space_group_name_H-M   'P 1'
#
loop_
_entity.id
_entity.type
_entity.pdbx_description
1 polymer ?
#
loop_
_entity_poly.entity_id
_entity_poly.type
_entity_poly.pdbx_seq_one_letter_code
_entity_poly.pdbx_strand_id
1 'polypeptide(L)'
;MMKEKRIPKFKNEKEVRDFWDNHSPADFEDEIKPTNEIVFVKPQKETLTLRMDRKDINELKRAGEERRIPPSTLARMWIVEKLRESHAHSHK
;
A
#
# COMPACT_ATOMS: atom_id res chain seq x y z
N MET A 1 -9.21 -40.68 6.12
CA MET A 1 -9.22 -40.18 4.73
C MET A 1 -9.17 -38.67 4.83
N MET A 2 -8.00 -38.06 4.57
CA MET A 2 -7.88 -36.60 4.62
C MET A 2 -8.53 -36.04 3.36
N LYS A 3 -9.48 -35.13 3.53
CA LYS A 3 -10.23 -34.52 2.44
C LYS A 3 -9.26 -33.61 1.69
N GLU A 4 -8.90 -33.97 0.46
CA GLU A 4 -8.09 -33.12 -0.42
C GLU A 4 -8.79 -31.76 -0.55
N LYS A 5 -8.16 -30.72 0.00
CA LYS A 5 -8.64 -29.34 -0.12
C LYS A 5 -8.16 -28.83 -1.48
N ARG A 6 -9.10 -28.33 -2.30
CA ARG A 6 -8.78 -27.75 -3.62
C ARG A 6 -9.02 -26.25 -3.66
N ILE A 7 -8.11 -25.52 -4.28
CA ILE A 7 -8.15 -24.09 -4.54
C ILE A 7 -9.24 -23.87 -5.61
N PRO A 8 -10.28 -23.08 -5.31
CA PRO A 8 -11.35 -22.83 -6.26
C PRO A 8 -10.88 -21.95 -7.43
N LYS A 9 -11.63 -21.98 -8.54
CA LYS A 9 -11.42 -21.04 -9.64
C LYS A 9 -12.06 -19.69 -9.28
N PHE A 10 -11.23 -18.68 -9.08
CA PHE A 10 -11.67 -17.32 -8.78
C PHE A 10 -12.03 -16.55 -10.05
N LYS A 11 -13.04 -15.67 -9.97
CA LYS A 11 -13.45 -14.80 -11.08
C LYS A 11 -12.72 -13.45 -11.08
N ASN A 12 -12.27 -12.99 -9.92
CA ASN A 12 -11.63 -11.68 -9.75
C ASN A 12 -10.66 -11.69 -8.56
N GLU A 13 -9.82 -10.65 -8.46
CA GLU A 13 -8.81 -10.52 -7.40
C GLU A 13 -9.40 -10.35 -5.99
N LYS A 14 -10.60 -9.76 -5.87
CA LYS A 14 -11.24 -9.59 -4.56
C LYS A 14 -11.58 -10.95 -3.95
N GLU A 15 -12.13 -11.87 -4.75
CA GLU A 15 -12.43 -13.24 -4.32
C GLU A 15 -11.16 -13.99 -3.90
N VAL A 16 -10.04 -13.80 -4.61
CA VAL A 16 -8.74 -14.38 -4.24
C VAL A 16 -8.31 -13.89 -2.86
N ARG A 17 -8.39 -12.57 -2.62
CA ARG A 17 -8.00 -11.97 -1.34
C ARG A 17 -8.87 -12.46 -0.20
N ASP A 18 -10.19 -12.37 -0.35
CA ASP A 18 -11.16 -12.77 0.68
C ASP A 18 -11.00 -14.26 1.05
N PHE A 19 -10.64 -15.11 0.09
CA PHE A 19 -10.34 -16.52 0.34
C PHE A 19 -9.08 -16.69 1.18
N TRP A 20 -7.96 -16.07 0.80
CA TRP A 20 -6.67 -16.22 1.50
C TRP A 20 -6.61 -15.51 2.85
N ASP A 21 -7.45 -14.50 3.08
CA ASP A 21 -7.61 -13.89 4.41
C ASP A 21 -8.18 -14.88 5.45
N ASN A 22 -8.90 -15.92 4.99
CA ASN A 22 -9.58 -16.90 5.83
C ASN A 22 -9.01 -18.32 5.76
N HIS A 23 -8.00 -18.57 4.91
CA HIS A 23 -7.44 -19.90 4.68
C HIS A 23 -5.92 -19.89 4.75
N SER A 24 -5.33 -20.89 5.41
CA SER A 24 -3.88 -21.05 5.46
C SER A 24 -3.34 -21.65 4.15
N PRO A 25 -2.29 -21.10 3.51
CA PRO A 25 -1.63 -21.73 2.37
C PRO A 25 -1.12 -23.15 2.65
N ALA A 26 -0.75 -23.45 3.91
CA ALA A 26 -0.28 -24.78 4.31
C ALA A 26 -1.36 -25.87 4.14
N ASP A 27 -2.65 -25.49 4.10
CA ASP A 27 -3.75 -26.43 3.87
C ASP A 27 -3.83 -26.95 2.43
N PHE A 28 -3.05 -26.38 1.50
CA PHE A 28 -3.10 -26.65 0.06
C PHE A 28 -1.71 -27.00 -0.52
N GLU A 29 -0.81 -27.52 0.31
CA GLU A 29 0.58 -27.83 -0.09
C GLU A 29 0.65 -28.78 -1.30
N ASP A 30 -0.27 -29.73 -1.42
CA ASP A 30 -0.35 -30.67 -2.55
C ASP A 30 -0.76 -30.01 -3.88
N GLU A 31 -1.39 -28.83 -3.84
CA GLU A 31 -1.87 -28.10 -5.02
C GLU A 31 -1.01 -26.90 -5.38
N ILE A 32 -0.27 -26.35 -4.41
CA ILE A 32 0.64 -25.23 -4.62
C ILE A 32 1.98 -25.76 -5.16
N LYS A 33 2.39 -25.26 -6.32
CA LYS A 33 3.70 -25.59 -6.90
C LYS A 33 4.73 -24.51 -6.54
N PRO A 34 5.97 -24.89 -6.22
CA PRO A 34 7.03 -23.91 -6.06
C PRO A 34 7.21 -23.12 -7.36
N THR A 35 7.21 -21.80 -7.25
CA THR A 35 7.49 -20.89 -8.37
C THR A 35 8.82 -20.18 -8.14
N ASN A 36 9.59 -20.06 -9.21
CA ASN A 36 10.82 -19.25 -9.21
C ASN A 36 10.53 -17.79 -9.62
N GLU A 37 9.32 -17.48 -10.06
CA GLU A 37 8.85 -16.13 -10.36
C GLU A 37 8.09 -15.55 -9.16
N ILE A 38 8.81 -14.81 -8.33
CA ILE A 38 8.20 -14.01 -7.26
C ILE A 38 7.95 -12.61 -7.83
N VAL A 39 6.68 -12.31 -8.13
CA VAL A 39 6.29 -10.97 -8.62
C VAL A 39 5.97 -10.07 -7.43
N PHE A 40 6.93 -9.26 -7.01
CA PHE A 40 6.65 -8.13 -6.13
C PHE A 40 6.18 -6.95 -6.98
N VAL A 41 4.87 -6.70 -7.02
CA VAL A 41 4.34 -5.47 -7.62
C VAL A 41 4.71 -4.30 -6.70
N LYS A 42 5.81 -3.61 -7.01
CA LYS A 42 6.12 -2.34 -6.33
C LYS A 42 5.02 -1.34 -6.68
N PRO A 43 4.43 -0.64 -5.70
CA PRO A 43 3.49 0.42 -6.01
C PRO A 43 4.19 1.44 -6.91
N GLN A 44 3.55 1.80 -8.03
CA GLN A 44 4.04 2.84 -8.91
C GLN A 44 4.08 4.14 -8.12
N LYS A 45 5.27 4.75 -8.04
CA LYS A 45 5.48 6.05 -7.38
C LYS A 45 5.76 7.08 -8.46
N GLU A 46 5.02 8.16 -8.44
CA GLU A 46 5.23 9.31 -9.31
C GLU A 46 5.92 10.45 -8.55
N THR A 47 6.71 11.25 -9.28
CA THR A 47 7.38 12.41 -8.69
C THR A 47 6.53 13.65 -8.91
N LEU A 48 6.17 14.32 -7.82
CA LEU A 48 5.49 15.62 -7.85
C LEU A 48 6.52 16.75 -7.69
N THR A 49 6.71 17.54 -8.75
CA THR A 49 7.51 18.77 -8.70
C THR A 49 6.59 19.95 -8.44
N LEU A 50 6.79 20.66 -7.33
CA LEU A 50 6.00 21.85 -7.00
C LEU A 50 6.87 23.09 -6.76
N ARG A 51 6.36 24.25 -7.16
CA ARG A 51 6.94 25.55 -6.82
C ARG A 51 6.29 26.05 -5.53
N MET A 52 7.11 26.51 -4.60
CA MET A 52 6.68 27.06 -3.31
C MET A 52 7.47 28.32 -3.01
N ASP A 53 6.89 29.18 -2.18
CA ASP A 53 7.62 30.32 -1.64
C ASP A 53 8.76 29.87 -0.72
N ARG A 54 9.83 30.66 -0.72
CA ARG A 54 11.03 30.36 0.07
C ARG A 54 10.74 30.23 1.57
N LYS A 55 9.79 31.01 2.08
CA LYS A 55 9.37 30.98 3.48
C LYS A 55 8.79 29.61 3.85
N ASP A 56 7.90 29.08 3.03
CA ASP A 56 7.23 27.80 3.30
C ASP A 56 8.18 26.62 3.21
N ILE A 57 9.12 26.66 2.26
CA ILE A 57 10.20 25.65 2.17
C ILE A 57 11.05 25.65 3.44
N ASN A 58 11.36 26.82 3.99
CA ASN A 58 12.16 26.92 5.22
C ASN A 58 11.38 26.40 6.44
N GLU A 59 10.08 26.71 6.55
CA GLU A 59 9.23 26.16 7.60
C GLU A 59 9.11 24.64 7.51
N LEU A 60 8.92 24.09 6.31
CA LEU A 60 8.89 22.64 6.09
C LEU A 60 10.21 21.97 6.48
N LYS A 61 11.34 22.60 6.18
CA LYS A 61 12.67 22.11 6.58
C LYS A 61 12.82 22.04 8.09
N ARG A 62 12.50 23.14 8.78
CA ARG A 62 12.54 23.20 10.24
C ARG A 62 11.64 22.15 10.88
N ALA A 63 10.41 22.02 10.40
CA ALA A 63 9.47 21.02 10.91
C ALA A 63 9.95 19.57 10.68
N GLY A 64 10.63 19.31 9.56
CA GLY A 64 11.25 18.02 9.26
C GLY A 64 12.42 17.71 10.19
N GLU A 65 13.30 18.69 10.43
CA GLU A 65 14.44 18.57 11.34
C GLU A 65 14.01 18.26 12.77
N GLU A 66 13.01 18.97 13.30
CA GLU A 66 12.41 18.71 14.63
C GLU A 66 11.92 17.26 14.77
N ARG A 67 11.38 16.69 13.68
CA ARG A 67 10.84 15.33 13.62
C ARG A 67 11.88 14.29 13.18
N ARG A 68 13.12 14.71 12.92
CA ARG A 68 14.20 13.86 12.40
C ARG A 68 13.83 13.10 11.13
N ILE A 69 13.09 13.75 10.23
CA ILE A 69 12.68 13.18 8.94
C ILE A 69 12.99 14.15 7.78
N PRO A 70 13.29 13.63 6.58
CA PRO A 70 13.52 14.48 5.42
C PRO A 70 12.30 15.37 5.11
N PRO A 71 12.51 16.64 4.71
CA PRO A 71 11.41 17.57 4.40
C PRO A 71 10.46 17.05 3.32
N SER A 72 10.99 16.35 2.31
CA SER A 72 10.19 15.69 1.26
C SER A 72 9.31 14.55 1.78
N THR A 73 9.76 13.85 2.83
CA THR A 73 8.97 12.82 3.50
C THR A 73 7.85 13.45 4.33
N LEU A 74 8.15 14.51 5.07
CA LEU A 74 7.13 15.26 5.81
C LEU A 74 6.06 15.84 4.88
N ALA A 75 6.47 16.49 3.78
CA ALA A 75 5.55 17.02 2.78
C ALA A 75 4.64 15.94 2.21
N ARG A 76 5.20 14.78 1.83
CA ARG A 76 4.42 13.65 1.33
C ARG A 76 3.39 13.17 2.37
N MET A 77 3.78 13.07 3.64
CA MET A 77 2.88 12.63 4.70
C MET A 77 1.70 13.59 4.87
N TRP A 78 1.97 14.90 4.95
CA TRP A 78 0.92 15.92 5.09
C TRP A 78 -0.01 15.98 3.87
N ILE A 79 0.54 15.87 2.65
CA ILE A 79 -0.29 15.83 1.43
C ILE A 79 -1.24 14.63 1.47
N VAL A 80 -0.72 13.43 1.80
CA VAL A 80 -1.54 12.21 1.87
C VAL A 80 -2.60 12.31 2.97
N GLU A 81 -2.26 12.86 4.13
CA GLU A 81 -3.19 13.11 5.23
C GLU A 81 -4.35 14.01 4.78
N LYS A 82 -4.05 15.15 4.14
CA LYS A 82 -5.07 16.08 3.64
C LYS A 82 -5.94 15.49 2.53
N LEU A 83 -5.37 14.71 1.62
CA LEU A 83 -6.16 14.00 0.61
C LEU A 83 -7.16 13.03 1.26
N ARG A 84 -6.72 12.25 2.26
CA ARG A 84 -7.59 11.32 2.98
C ARG A 84 -8.71 12.05 3.72
N GLU A 85 -8.40 13.16 4.39
CA GLU A 85 -9.42 14.01 4.99
C GLU A 85 -10.43 14.51 3.95
N SER A 86 -9.98 15.05 2.81
CA SER A 86 -10.86 15.52 1.73
C SER A 86 -11.80 14.43 1.19
N HIS A 87 -11.29 13.22 0.98
CA HIS A 87 -12.12 12.09 0.53
C HIS A 87 -13.16 11.67 1.57
N ALA A 88 -12.83 11.73 2.87
CA ALA A 88 -13.78 11.43 3.94
C ALA A 88 -14.93 12.45 4.04
N HIS A 89 -14.69 13.72 3.68
CA HIS A 89 -15.72 14.77 3.68
C HIS A 89 -16.58 14.78 2.42
N SER A 90 -16.10 14.22 1.30
CA SER A 90 -16.84 14.14 0.04
C SER A 90 -17.86 12.99 -0.01
N HIS A 91 -17.99 12.18 1.04
CA HIS A 91 -18.94 11.07 1.15
C HIS A 91 -19.97 11.27 2.28
N LYS A 92 -20.13 12.51 2.75
CA LYS A 92 -21.27 12.97 3.55
C LYS A 92 -22.10 13.93 2.72
#